data_AF-A0A923ZLG5-F1
#
_entry.id   AF-A0A923ZLG5-F1
#
_cell.length_a   1.000
_cell.length_b   1.000
_cell.length_c   1.000
_cell.angle_alpha   90.00
_cell.angle_beta   90.00
_cell.angle_gamma   90.00
#
_symmetry.space_group_name_H-M   'P 1'
#
loop_
_entity.id
_entity.type
_entity.pdbx_description
1 polymer ?
#
loop_
_entity_poly.entity_id
_entity_poly.type
_entity_poly.pdbx_seq_one_letter_code
_entity_poly.pdbx_strand_id
1 'polypeptide(L)'
;MICILMPLIQSPKLKEHFIKFKDYIKKEQQNRKDFYDLVTEDMNAEFINGELGIHSPVTDEHESTFFDLASLLHIYTTINKLGRRTQEKLMLALTRNNYEPDIGLFSVSQPKKIKERQKLYPAPDFIAEIIS
;
A
#
# COMPACT_ATOMS: atom_id res chain seq x y z
N MET A 1 -9.82 18.46 10.17
CA MET A 1 -8.49 18.74 9.58
C MET A 1 -7.83 20.04 10.08
N ILE A 2 -8.58 21.10 10.42
CA ILE A 2 -8.02 22.39 10.93
C ILE A 2 -7.40 22.27 12.35
N CYS A 3 -7.86 21.31 13.15
CA CYS A 3 -7.57 21.26 14.59
C CYS A 3 -6.08 21.07 14.94
N ILE A 4 -5.30 20.35 14.13
CA ILE A 4 -3.86 20.12 14.39
C ILE A 4 -2.96 21.22 13.81
N LEU A 5 -3.46 21.98 12.84
CA LEU A 5 -2.70 23.06 12.20
C LEU A 5 -2.70 24.33 13.05
N MET A 6 -3.79 24.61 13.77
CA MET A 6 -3.91 25.83 14.57
C MET A 6 -2.82 25.97 15.64
N PRO A 7 -2.53 24.93 16.45
CA PRO A 7 -1.45 25.01 17.45
C PRO A 7 -0.06 25.20 16.82
N LEU A 8 0.18 24.58 15.65
CA LEU A 8 1.43 24.73 14.91
C LEU A 8 1.61 26.17 14.38
N ILE A 9 0.55 26.74 13.81
CA ILE A 9 0.55 28.12 13.28
C ILE A 9 0.74 29.14 14.39
N GLN A 10 0.12 28.93 15.56
CA GLN A 10 0.25 29.81 16.72
C GLN A 10 1.58 29.66 17.47
N SER A 11 2.34 28.59 17.21
CA SER A 11 3.62 28.35 17.86
C SER A 11 4.64 29.45 17.48
N PRO A 12 5.35 30.06 18.46
CA PRO A 12 6.46 30.98 18.15
C PRO A 12 7.60 30.28 17.40
N LYS A 13 7.63 28.93 17.43
CA LYS A 13 8.60 28.09 16.71
C LYS A 13 8.11 27.64 15.33
N LEU A 14 7.04 28.24 14.78
CA LEU A 14 6.46 27.84 13.49
C LEU A 14 7.52 27.69 12.37
N LYS A 15 8.47 28.62 12.27
CA LYS A 15 9.55 28.55 11.27
C LYS A 15 10.43 27.31 11.46
N GLU A 16 10.81 27.01 12.70
CA GLU A 16 11.62 25.82 13.02
C GLU A 16 10.85 24.52 12.73
N HIS A 17 9.56 24.47 13.11
CA HIS A 17 8.70 23.32 12.79
C HIS A 17 8.60 23.11 11.29
N PHE A 18 8.39 24.18 10.51
CA PHE A 18 8.30 24.10 9.06
C PHE A 18 9.58 23.60 8.39
N ILE A 19 10.75 24.04 8.87
CA ILE A 19 12.04 23.53 8.40
C ILE A 19 12.16 22.03 8.72
N LYS A 20 11.86 21.62 9.96
CA LYS A 20 11.90 20.20 10.35
C LYS A 20 10.95 19.34 9.52
N PHE A 21 9.75 19.82 9.21
CA PHE A 21 8.81 19.10 8.34
C PHE A 21 9.34 18.96 6.91
N LYS A 22 9.93 20.03 6.36
CA LYS A 22 10.56 19.97 5.03
C LYS A 22 11.69 18.94 4.98
N ASP A 23 12.56 18.95 5.99
CA ASP A 23 13.68 18.01 6.07
C ASP A 23 13.19 16.57 6.24
N TYR A 24 12.17 16.36 7.08
CA TYR A 24 11.54 15.05 7.26
C TYR A 24 10.90 14.54 5.97
N ILE A 25 10.11 15.36 5.26
CA ILE A 25 9.50 14.98 3.98
C ILE A 25 10.56 14.69 2.92
N LYS A 26 11.64 15.48 2.88
CA LYS A 26 12.75 15.25 1.95
C LYS A 26 13.44 13.91 2.23
N LYS A 27 13.66 13.58 3.51
CA LYS A 27 14.21 12.29 3.92
C LYS A 27 13.26 11.15 3.58
N GLU A 28 11.98 11.28 3.88
CA GLU A 28 10.94 10.29 3.55
C GLU A 28 10.90 10.02 2.04
N GLN A 29 10.97 11.07 1.20
CA GLN A 29 11.04 10.91 -0.26
C GLN A 29 12.30 10.20 -0.73
N GLN A 30 13.45 10.44 -0.10
CA GLN A 30 14.68 9.74 -0.43
C GLN A 30 14.57 8.27 -0.03
N ASN A 31 14.14 7.98 1.20
CA ASN A 31 13.93 6.62 1.68
C ASN A 31 12.95 5.84 0.79
N ARG A 32 11.92 6.52 0.25
CA ARG A 32 10.96 5.89 -0.68
C ARG A 32 11.59 5.52 -2.03
N LYS A 33 12.57 6.29 -2.51
CA LYS A 33 13.33 5.93 -3.72
C LYS A 33 14.23 4.73 -3.43
N ASP A 34 14.95 4.78 -2.31
CA ASP A 34 15.82 3.70 -1.87
C ASP A 34 15.01 2.39 -1.67
N PHE A 35 13.77 2.50 -1.18
CA PHE A 35 12.81 1.40 -1.11
C PHE A 35 12.53 0.78 -2.48
N TYR A 36 12.26 1.59 -3.52
CA TYR A 36 12.01 1.06 -4.87
C TYR A 36 13.25 0.43 -5.51
N ASP A 37 14.44 0.88 -5.15
CA ASP A 37 15.70 0.31 -5.63
C ASP A 37 16.05 -1.01 -4.90
N LEU A 38 15.59 -1.17 -3.65
CA LEU A 38 15.88 -2.32 -2.81
C LEU A 38 14.88 -3.48 -3.00
N VAL A 39 13.58 -3.19 -3.09
CA VAL A 39 12.54 -4.22 -3.09
C VAL A 39 12.53 -5.00 -4.40
N THR A 40 12.60 -6.31 -4.28
CA THR A 40 12.49 -7.27 -5.38
C THR A 40 11.15 -8.03 -5.31
N GLU A 41 10.81 -8.76 -6.37
CA GLU A 41 9.59 -9.58 -6.43
C GLU A 41 9.58 -10.74 -5.41
N ASP A 42 10.71 -11.03 -4.76
CA ASP A 42 10.81 -12.09 -3.74
C ASP A 42 10.67 -11.55 -2.31
N MET A 43 10.66 -10.23 -2.14
CA MET A 43 10.54 -9.59 -0.83
C MET A 43 9.08 -9.19 -0.57
N ASN A 44 8.52 -9.60 0.56
CA ASN A 44 7.29 -9.01 1.09
C ASN A 44 7.68 -7.78 1.90
N ALA A 45 7.42 -6.59 1.35
CA ALA A 45 7.94 -5.35 1.89
C ALA A 45 6.95 -4.18 1.77
N GLU A 46 6.89 -3.37 2.80
CA GLU A 46 6.03 -2.19 2.85
C GLU A 46 6.84 -0.93 3.15
N PHE A 47 6.33 0.20 2.69
CA PHE A 47 6.89 1.52 3.00
C PHE A 47 5.86 2.33 3.77
N ILE A 48 6.07 2.50 5.08
CA ILE A 48 5.11 3.15 5.96
C ILE A 48 5.80 4.31 6.68
N ASN A 49 5.31 5.52 6.46
CA ASN A 49 5.78 6.73 7.16
C ASN A 49 7.30 6.96 7.10
N GLY A 50 7.95 6.59 6.00
CA GLY A 50 9.39 6.78 5.81
C GLY A 50 10.26 5.57 6.12
N GLU A 51 9.66 4.46 6.53
CA GLU A 51 10.36 3.27 6.98
C GLU A 51 10.02 2.05 6.11
N LEU A 52 11.02 1.18 5.91
CA LEU A 52 10.88 -0.11 5.27
C LEU A 52 10.45 -1.15 6.32
N GLY A 53 9.27 -1.74 6.14
CA GLY A 53 8.85 -2.94 6.87
C GLY A 53 9.10 -4.16 6.00
N ILE A 54 9.86 -5.14 6.50
CA ILE A 54 10.02 -6.45 5.85
C ILE A 54 9.21 -7.44 6.65
N HIS A 55 8.35 -8.19 5.97
CA HIS A 55 7.50 -9.19 6.62
C HIS A 55 8.18 -10.56 6.63
N SER A 56 8.00 -11.28 7.74
CA SER A 56 8.45 -12.67 7.87
C SER A 56 7.66 -13.59 6.94
N PRO A 57 8.18 -14.79 6.61
CA PRO A 57 7.42 -15.78 5.87
C PRO A 57 6.08 -16.08 6.54
N VAL A 58 5.04 -16.26 5.72
CA VAL A 58 3.68 -16.57 6.16
C VAL A 58 3.60 -17.98 6.75
N THR A 59 2.63 -18.19 7.65
CA THR A 59 2.33 -19.53 8.19
C THR A 59 1.44 -20.31 7.23
N ASP A 60 1.43 -21.64 7.36
CA ASP A 60 0.53 -22.52 6.60
C ASP A 60 -0.96 -22.18 6.83
N GLU A 61 -1.32 -21.76 8.04
CA GLU A 61 -2.69 -21.33 8.38
C GLU A 61 -3.08 -20.04 7.65
N HIS A 62 -2.17 -19.05 7.60
CA HIS A 62 -2.37 -17.81 6.85
C HIS A 62 -2.51 -18.10 5.36
N GLU A 63 -1.62 -18.94 4.81
CA GLU A 63 -1.64 -19.32 3.40
C GLU A 63 -2.92 -20.08 3.02
N SER A 64 -3.35 -21.05 3.84
CA SER A 64 -4.60 -21.79 3.63
C SER A 64 -5.83 -20.86 3.66
N THR A 65 -5.90 -19.97 4.64
CA THR A 65 -6.98 -18.96 4.75
C THR A 65 -6.99 -18.04 3.55
N PHE A 66 -5.81 -17.65 3.05
CA PHE A 66 -5.65 -16.85 1.84
C PHE A 66 -6.22 -17.56 0.62
N PHE A 67 -5.85 -18.82 0.41
CA PHE A 67 -6.34 -19.60 -0.73
C PHE A 67 -7.86 -19.73 -0.73
N ASP A 68 -8.47 -20.03 0.40
CA ASP A 68 -9.92 -20.18 0.52
C ASP A 68 -10.65 -18.87 0.22
N LEU A 69 -10.25 -17.77 0.87
CA LEU A 69 -10.87 -16.47 0.69
C LEU A 69 -10.68 -15.96 -0.75
N ALA A 70 -9.47 -16.07 -1.29
CA ALA A 70 -9.17 -15.57 -2.62
C ALA A 70 -9.87 -16.39 -3.71
N SER A 71 -10.12 -17.68 -3.48
CA SER A 71 -10.91 -18.55 -4.35
C SER A 71 -12.38 -18.15 -4.37
N LEU A 72 -12.97 -17.93 -3.19
CA LEU A 72 -14.36 -17.49 -3.06
C LEU A 72 -14.58 -16.14 -3.75
N LEU A 73 -13.71 -15.17 -3.48
CA LEU A 73 -13.78 -13.84 -4.09
C LEU A 73 -13.64 -13.90 -5.61
N HIS A 74 -12.79 -14.78 -6.13
CA HIS A 74 -12.64 -14.96 -7.58
C HIS A 74 -13.88 -15.52 -8.24
N ILE A 75 -14.47 -16.57 -7.68
CA ILE A 75 -15.71 -17.16 -8.20
C ILE A 75 -16.82 -16.09 -8.18
N TYR A 76 -16.99 -15.41 -7.05
CA TYR A 76 -18.02 -14.38 -6.89
C TYR A 76 -17.85 -13.23 -7.89
N THR A 77 -16.64 -12.66 -8.00
CA THR A 77 -16.38 -11.53 -8.90
C THR A 77 -16.50 -11.91 -10.37
N THR A 78 -16.16 -13.15 -10.73
CA THR A 78 -16.29 -13.68 -12.09
C THR A 78 -17.74 -13.87 -12.48
N ILE A 79 -18.55 -14.54 -11.64
CA ILE A 79 -19.99 -14.77 -11.89
C ILE A 79 -20.73 -13.43 -12.05
N ASN A 80 -20.41 -12.45 -11.20
CA ASN A 80 -21.07 -11.15 -11.17
C ASN A 80 -20.42 -10.11 -12.10
N LYS A 81 -19.37 -10.47 -12.86
CA LYS A 81 -18.65 -9.56 -13.78
C LYS A 81 -18.17 -8.27 -13.12
N LEU A 82 -17.67 -8.35 -11.88
CA LEU A 82 -17.39 -7.18 -11.03
C LEU A 82 -16.01 -6.56 -11.23
N GLY A 83 -15.05 -7.25 -11.85
CA GLY A 83 -13.72 -6.70 -12.01
C GLY A 83 -12.61 -7.71 -12.25
N ARG A 84 -11.38 -7.20 -12.26
CA ARG A 84 -10.16 -8.01 -12.29
C ARG A 84 -9.62 -8.13 -10.86
N ARG A 85 -9.39 -9.37 -10.44
CA ARG A 85 -8.59 -9.68 -9.25
C ARG A 85 -7.12 -9.61 -9.63
N THR A 86 -6.32 -9.01 -8.78
CA THR A 86 -4.87 -9.23 -8.75
C THR A 86 -4.57 -10.10 -7.53
N GLN A 87 -3.74 -11.10 -7.69
CA GLN A 87 -3.28 -11.95 -6.60
C GLN A 87 -1.77 -11.90 -6.53
N GLU A 88 -1.29 -11.95 -5.28
CA GLU A 88 0.10 -12.03 -4.87
C GLU A 88 0.93 -10.77 -5.17
N LYS A 89 1.62 -10.28 -4.12
CA LYS A 89 2.67 -9.24 -4.17
C LYS A 89 2.30 -7.99 -4.96
N LEU A 90 1.09 -7.50 -4.73
CA LEU A 90 0.58 -6.30 -5.35
C LEU A 90 1.07 -5.07 -4.60
N MET A 91 2.19 -4.49 -5.04
CA MET A 91 2.69 -3.25 -4.45
C MET A 91 1.75 -2.07 -4.72
N LEU A 92 0.93 -1.69 -3.75
CA LEU A 92 0.11 -0.50 -3.79
C LEU A 92 0.98 0.73 -3.54
N ALA A 93 0.97 1.70 -4.46
CA ALA A 93 1.59 3.00 -4.32
C ALA A 93 0.54 4.06 -4.01
N LEU A 94 0.36 4.35 -2.73
CA LEU A 94 -0.52 5.42 -2.25
C LEU A 94 0.24 6.76 -2.18
N THR A 95 -0.45 7.81 -1.76
CA THR A 95 0.11 9.17 -1.72
C THR A 95 1.38 9.27 -0.88
N ARG A 96 1.40 8.64 0.29
CA ARG A 96 2.53 8.65 1.22
C ARG A 96 3.24 7.31 1.35
N ASN A 97 2.46 6.23 1.40
CA ASN A 97 2.93 4.89 1.77
C ASN A 97 2.85 3.92 0.59
N ASN A 98 3.56 2.80 0.73
CA ASN A 98 3.40 1.63 -0.10
C ASN A 98 3.02 0.42 0.77
N TYR A 99 2.06 -0.37 0.29
CA TYR A 99 1.52 -1.52 1.01
C TYR A 99 1.44 -2.72 0.07
N GLU A 100 1.57 -3.91 0.64
CA GLU A 100 1.38 -5.18 -0.06
C GLU A 100 0.26 -5.96 0.64
N PRO A 101 -1.01 -5.65 0.34
CA PRO A 101 -2.11 -6.35 0.97
C PRO A 101 -2.15 -7.81 0.52
N ASP A 102 -2.71 -8.68 1.37
CA ASP A 102 -2.96 -10.07 0.99
C ASP A 102 -3.85 -10.13 -0.26
N ILE A 103 -4.98 -9.42 -0.26
CA ILE A 103 -5.94 -9.42 -1.38
C ILE A 103 -6.31 -7.99 -1.79
N GLY A 104 -6.22 -7.70 -3.10
CA GLY A 104 -6.72 -6.47 -3.72
C GLY A 104 -7.63 -6.73 -4.93
N LEU A 105 -8.78 -6.05 -5.00
CA LEU A 105 -9.73 -6.16 -6.12
C LEU A 105 -9.93 -4.81 -6.83
N PHE A 106 -9.86 -4.83 -8.16
CA PHE A 106 -10.10 -3.66 -9.02
C PHE A 106 -11.38 -3.87 -9.84
N SER A 107 -12.36 -3.00 -9.61
CA SER A 107 -13.65 -3.05 -10.29
C SER A 107 -13.56 -2.69 -11.78
N VAL A 108 -14.52 -3.16 -12.58
CA VAL A 108 -14.58 -2.82 -14.02
C VAL A 108 -14.85 -1.31 -14.23
N SER A 109 -15.54 -0.65 -13.31
CA SER A 109 -15.90 0.77 -13.39
C SER A 109 -14.69 1.70 -13.21
N GLN A 110 -13.59 1.19 -12.65
CA GLN A 110 -12.31 1.86 -12.65
C GLN A 110 -11.35 1.14 -13.61
N PRO A 111 -11.45 1.38 -14.94
CA PRO A 111 -10.40 0.99 -15.88
C PRO A 111 -9.18 1.89 -15.63
N LYS A 112 -8.57 1.78 -14.46
CA LYS A 112 -7.19 2.21 -14.26
C LYS A 112 -6.43 1.35 -15.27
N LYS A 113 -5.74 2.00 -16.20
CA LYS A 113 -4.95 1.32 -17.24
C LYS A 113 -3.82 0.54 -16.57
N ILE A 114 -4.16 -0.61 -16.00
CA ILE A 114 -3.21 -1.56 -15.45
C ILE A 114 -2.45 -2.10 -16.65
N LYS A 115 -1.18 -1.73 -16.75
CA LYS A 115 -0.31 -2.21 -17.82
C LYS A 115 0.15 -3.63 -17.47
N GLU A 116 0.39 -4.46 -18.47
CA GLU A 116 0.79 -5.86 -18.26
C GLU A 116 2.07 -6.04 -17.42
N ARG A 117 2.98 -5.05 -17.43
CA ARG A 117 4.24 -5.07 -16.66
C ARG A 117 4.29 -4.00 -15.57
N GLN A 118 3.13 -3.58 -15.08
CA GLN A 118 3.05 -2.60 -14.01
C GLN A 118 3.50 -3.23 -12.69
N LYS A 119 4.44 -2.56 -12.01
CA LYS A 119 4.92 -2.96 -10.67
C LYS A 119 4.19 -2.26 -9.54
N LEU A 120 3.81 -0.99 -9.74
CA LEU A 120 3.17 -0.16 -8.71
C LEU A 120 1.71 0.06 -9.05
N TYR A 121 0.82 -0.28 -8.14
CA TYR A 121 -0.63 -0.25 -8.34
C TYR A 121 -1.28 0.90 -7.56
N PRO A 122 -2.33 1.52 -8.11
CA PRO A 122 -3.13 2.47 -7.36
C PRO A 122 -3.98 1.74 -6.30
N ALA A 123 -4.61 2.49 -5.40
CA ALA A 123 -5.56 1.92 -4.44
C ALA A 123 -6.62 1.03 -5.14
N PRO A 124 -6.85 -0.21 -4.68
CA PRO A 124 -7.93 -1.06 -5.16
C PRO A 124 -9.29 -0.58 -4.61
N ASP A 125 -10.37 -1.12 -5.15
CA ASP A 125 -11.74 -0.81 -4.68
C ASP A 125 -12.12 -1.64 -3.43
N PHE A 126 -11.43 -2.75 -3.21
CA PHE A 126 -11.57 -3.61 -2.04
C PHE A 126 -10.22 -4.21 -1.64
N ILE A 127 -9.99 -4.31 -0.33
CA ILE A 127 -8.83 -4.94 0.30
C ILE A 127 -9.32 -5.94 1.36
N ALA A 128 -8.64 -7.07 1.48
CA ALA A 128 -8.73 -7.94 2.63
C ALA A 128 -7.33 -8.33 3.10
N GLU A 129 -7.14 -8.34 4.43
CA GLU A 129 -5.92 -8.76 5.11
C GLU A 129 -6.26 -9.92 6.05
N ILE A 130 -5.38 -10.91 6.10
CA ILE A 130 -5.50 -12.06 6.98
C ILE A 130 -4.54 -11.82 8.14
N ILE A 131 -5.11 -11.79 9.34
CA ILE A 131 -4.34 -11.52 10.55
C ILE A 131 -3.57 -12.77 10.94
N SER A 132 -2.26 -12.62 11.13
CA SER A 132 -1.35 -13.63 11.70
C SER A 132 -0.96 -13.28 13.12
#